data_AF-A0A937PM42-F1
#
_entry.id   AF-A0A937PM42-F1
#
_cell.length_a   1.000
_cell.length_b   1.000
_cell.length_c   1.000
_cell.angle_alpha   90.00
_cell.angle_beta   90.00
_cell.angle_gamma   90.00
#
_symmetry.space_group_name_H-M   'P 1'
#
loop_
_entity.id
_entity.type
_entity.pdbx_description
1 polymer ?
#
loop_
_entity_poly.entity_id
_entity_poly.type
_entity_poly.pdbx_seq_one_letter_code
_entity_poly.pdbx_strand_id
1 'polypeptide(L)' 'THTSVAIRDAILAANLPTVEVHLSNIYAREEFRQKSLISPVVCGGIHGFGLDSYILGLKAAILLARNNARRSG' A
#
# COMPACT_ATOMS: atom_id res chain seq x y z
N THR A 1 9.38 -5.29 1.81
CA THR A 1 8.31 -6.31 1.81
C THR A 1 8.50 -7.23 0.62
N HIS A 2 9.42 -8.19 0.68
CA HIS A 2 9.89 -8.92 -0.53
C HIS A 2 9.46 -10.39 -0.62
N THR A 3 8.82 -10.96 0.40
CA THR A 3 8.62 -12.42 0.43
C THR A 3 7.25 -12.89 0.92
N SER A 4 6.33 -12.01 1.32
CA SER A 4 5.07 -12.47 1.92
C SER A 4 3.92 -12.57 0.91
N VAL A 5 3.86 -13.71 0.22
CA VAL A 5 2.67 -14.14 -0.54
C VAL A 5 1.45 -14.22 0.38
N ALA A 6 1.62 -14.65 1.62
CA ALA A 6 0.54 -14.71 2.60
C ALA A 6 -0.13 -13.34 2.87
N ILE A 7 0.66 -12.25 2.96
CA ILE A 7 0.09 -10.90 3.12
C ILE A 7 -0.65 -10.47 1.86
N ARG A 8 -0.09 -10.76 0.67
CA ARG A 8 -0.75 -10.47 -0.60
C ARG A 8 -2.12 -11.15 -0.67
N ASP A 9 -2.19 -12.43 -0.32
CA ASP A 9 -3.42 -13.20 -0.39
C ASP A 9 -4.42 -12.78 0.68
N ALA A 10 -3.95 -12.40 1.87
CA ALA A 10 -4.80 -11.81 2.91
C ALA A 10 -5.42 -10.48 2.47
N ILE A 11 -4.68 -9.61 1.78
CA ILE A 11 -5.19 -8.35 1.22
C ILE A 11 -6.28 -8.63 0.18
N LEU A 12 -6.02 -9.58 -0.73
CA LEU A 12 -7.02 -10.00 -1.73
C LEU A 12 -8.29 -10.57 -1.08
N ALA A 13 -8.13 -11.42 -0.07
CA ALA A 13 -9.24 -12.03 0.65
C ALA A 13 -10.07 -11.02 1.46
N ALA A 14 -9.43 -9.97 2.00
CA ALA A 14 -10.11 -8.92 2.75
C ALA A 14 -11.05 -8.09 1.89
N ASN A 15 -10.79 -7.98 0.58
CA ASN A 15 -11.60 -7.19 -0.37
C ASN A 15 -11.80 -5.74 0.08
N LEU A 16 -10.78 -5.14 0.72
CA LEU A 16 -10.78 -3.76 1.19
C LEU A 16 -9.76 -2.92 0.42
N PRO A 17 -10.06 -1.62 0.15
CA PRO A 17 -9.06 -0.70 -0.38
C PRO A 17 -7.86 -0.63 0.55
N THR A 18 -6.67 -0.86 -0.01
CA THR A 18 -5.44 -0.98 0.78
C THR A 18 -4.38 -0.02 0.23
N VAL A 19 -3.61 0.60 1.13
CA VAL A 19 -2.48 1.48 0.79
C VAL A 19 -1.20 0.84 1.33
N GLU A 20 -0.21 0.67 0.47
CA GLU A 20 1.12 0.17 0.87
C GLU A 20 2.01 1.35 1.32
N VAL A 21 2.72 1.18 2.44
CA VAL A 21 3.56 2.24 3.01
C VAL A 21 4.95 1.69 3.32
N HIS A 22 5.99 2.39 2.85
CA HIS A 22 7.39 2.13 3.19
C HIS A 22 8.08 3.40 3.67
N LEU A 23 8.81 3.28 4.77
CA LEU A 23 9.63 4.36 5.33
C LEU A 23 10.74 4.77 4.34
N SER A 24 11.43 3.80 3.74
CA SER A 24 12.53 4.03 2.78
C SER A 24 12.05 4.02 1.34
N ASN A 25 12.78 4.69 0.44
CA ASN A 25 12.54 4.60 -1.00
C ASN A 25 13.01 3.23 -1.50
N ILE A 26 12.07 2.32 -1.75
CA ILE A 26 12.38 0.95 -2.21
C ILE A 26 12.98 0.93 -3.62
N TYR A 27 12.70 1.94 -4.45
CA TYR A 27 13.21 2.04 -5.82
C TYR A 27 14.68 2.49 -5.89
N ALA A 28 15.19 3.11 -4.83
CA ALA A 28 16.60 3.50 -4.72
C ALA A 28 17.50 2.37 -4.19
N ARG A 29 16.94 1.19 -3.89
CA ARG A 29 17.65 0.04 -3.30
C ARG A 29 18.03 -0.99 -4.36
N GLU A 30 18.71 -2.05 -3.94
CA GLU A 30 19.09 -3.17 -4.80
C GLU A 30 17.86 -3.77 -5.52
N GLU A 31 18.04 -4.28 -6.74
CA GLU A 31 16.95 -4.67 -7.65
C GLU A 31 15.95 -5.68 -7.02
N PHE A 32 16.44 -6.60 -6.18
CA PHE A 32 15.60 -7.56 -5.45
C PHE A 32 14.72 -6.91 -4.36
N ARG A 33 15.05 -5.67 -3.93
CA ARG A 33 14.27 -4.85 -3.00
C ARG A 33 13.39 -3.81 -3.70
N GLN A 34 13.46 -3.68 -5.01
CA GLN A 34 12.61 -2.76 -5.76
C GLN A 34 11.22 -3.37 -6.05
N LYS A 35 11.11 -4.71 -6.03
CA LYS A 35 9.85 -5.43 -6.30
C LYS A 35 9.13 -5.77 -5.01
N SER A 36 7.95 -5.19 -4.81
CA SER A 36 7.03 -5.60 -3.75
C SER A 36 5.97 -6.54 -4.31
N LEU A 37 5.77 -7.68 -3.64
CA LEU A 37 4.75 -8.67 -4.03
C LEU A 37 3.32 -8.20 -3.74
N ILE A 38 3.16 -7.17 -2.90
CA ILE A 38 1.85 -6.62 -2.54
C ILE A 38 1.42 -5.45 -3.42
N SER A 39 2.36 -4.75 -4.07
CA SER A 39 2.04 -3.63 -4.97
C SER A 39 0.99 -3.95 -6.05
N PRO A 40 0.93 -5.16 -6.64
CA PRO A 40 -0.11 -5.50 -7.62
C PRO A 40 -1.54 -5.63 -7.06
N VAL A 41 -1.72 -5.72 -5.74
CA VAL A 41 -3.02 -5.98 -5.10
C VAL A 41 -3.50 -4.85 -4.19
N VAL A 42 -2.78 -3.74 -4.14
CA VAL A 42 -3.13 -2.53 -3.37
C VAL A 42 -3.57 -1.40 -4.31
N CYS A 43 -4.24 -0.38 -3.78
CA CYS A 43 -4.69 0.78 -4.56
C CYS A 43 -3.54 1.72 -4.94
N GLY A 44 -2.44 1.72 -4.18
CA GLY A 44 -1.28 2.55 -4.40
C GLY A 44 -0.26 2.43 -3.26
N GLY A 45 0.95 2.93 -3.51
CA GLY A 45 2.08 2.85 -2.58
C GLY A 45 2.70 4.22 -2.27
N ILE A 46 3.19 4.39 -1.04
CA ILE A 46 3.94 5.57 -0.58
C ILE A 46 5.29 5.11 -0.05
N HIS A 47 6.38 5.64 -0.61
CA HIS A 47 7.73 5.16 -0.34
C HIS A 47 8.71 6.32 -0.15
N GLY A 48 9.53 6.26 0.89
CA GLY A 48 10.74 7.10 1.00
C GLY A 48 10.59 8.44 1.72
N PHE A 49 9.45 8.70 2.35
CA PHE A 49 9.23 9.91 3.15
C PHE A 49 9.44 9.70 4.66
N GLY A 50 10.14 8.62 5.06
CA GLY A 50 10.34 8.30 6.47
C GLY A 50 9.00 8.16 7.20
N LEU A 51 8.89 8.73 8.40
CA LEU A 51 7.68 8.66 9.21
C LEU A 51 6.47 9.35 8.55
N ASP A 52 6.70 10.38 7.74
CA ASP A 52 5.63 11.10 7.05
C ASP A 52 4.88 10.22 6.05
N SER A 53 5.49 9.11 5.61
CA SER A 53 4.82 8.09 4.79
C SER A 53 3.54 7.56 5.46
N TYR A 54 3.49 7.47 6.80
CA TYR A 54 2.27 7.04 7.52
C TYR A 54 1.17 8.10 7.48
N ILE A 55 1.53 9.38 7.61
CA ILE A 55 0.55 10.49 7.54
C ILE A 55 -0.04 10.56 6.14
N LEU A 56 0.80 10.44 5.10
CA LEU A 56 0.35 10.38 3.72
C LEU A 56 -0.51 9.14 3.46
N GLY A 57 -0.13 7.98 4.01
CA GLY A 57 -0.90 6.74 3.91
C GLY A 57 -2.28 6.83 4.55
N LEU A 58 -2.37 7.45 5.73
CA LEU A 58 -3.65 7.69 6.40
C LEU A 58 -4.56 8.61 5.58
N LYS A 59 -4.01 9.70 5.03
CA LYS A 59 -4.76 10.59 4.13
C LYS A 59 -5.31 9.85 2.92
N ALA A 60 -4.49 9.00 2.28
CA ALA A 60 -4.92 8.17 1.17
C ALA A 60 -6.03 7.18 1.58
N ALA A 61 -5.90 6.51 2.73
CA ALA A 61 -6.91 5.59 3.25
C ALA A 61 -8.27 6.29 3.51
N ILE A 62 -8.25 7.51 4.07
CA ILE A 62 -9.47 8.30 4.30
C ILE A 62 -10.15 8.64 2.97
N LEU A 63 -9.39 9.02 1.94
CA LEU A 63 -9.94 9.32 0.61
C LEU A 63 -10.58 8.07 -0.02
N LEU A 64 -9.93 6.92 0.08
CA LEU A 64 -10.47 5.65 -0.42
C LEU A 64 -11.76 5.26 0.30
N ALA A 65 -11.80 5.37 1.63
CA ALA A 65 -12.98 5.06 2.43
C ALA A 65 -14.19 5.95 2.05
N ARG A 66 -13.96 7.26 1.85
CA ARG A 66 -15.00 8.21 1.43
C ARG A 66 -15.53 7.90 0.02
N ASN A 67 -14.66 7.53 -0.90
CA ASN A 67 -15.05 7.21 -2.27
C ASN A 67 -15.89 5.93 -2.35
N ASN A 68 -15.60 4.94 -1.48
CA ASN A 68 -16.43 3.74 -1.38
C ASN A 68 -17.83 4.06 -0.85
N ALA A 69 -17.94 4.87 0.22
CA ALA A 69 -19.24 5.26 0.76
C ALA A 69 -20.14 5.96 -0.27
N ARG A 70 -19.55 6.72 -1.21
CA ARG A 70 -20.28 7.42 -2.28
C ARG A 70 -20.72 6.53 -3.44
N ARG A 71 -20.15 5.33 -3.60
CA ARG A 71 -20.50 4.38 -4.68
C ARG A 71 -21.59 3.40 -4.26
N SER A 72 -21.88 3.31 -2.97
CA SER A 72 -22.86 2.38 -2.39
C SER A 72 -24.22 3.01 -2.09
N GLY A 73 -24.42 4.30 -2.41
CA GLY A 73 -25.70 5.00 -2.34
C GLY A 73 -26.06 5.57 -3.69
#